data_AF-A0A1R3UPQ2-F1
#
_entry.id   AF-A0A1R3UPQ2-F1
#
_cell.length_a   1.000
_cell.length_b   1.000
_cell.length_c   1.000
_cell.angle_alpha   90.00
_cell.angle_beta   90.00
_cell.angle_gamma   90.00
#
_symmetry.space_group_name_H-M   'P 1'
#
loop_
_entity.id
_entity.type
_entity.pdbx_description
1 polymer ?
#
loop_
_entity_poly.entity_id
_entity_poly.type
_entity_poly.pdbx_seq_one_letter_code
_entity_poly.pdbx_strand_id
1 'polypeptide(L)' 'MLVPYTIEQDEGGVWCAHARLSSGATARGEGDTPDAALADLRRAFDLLKEEFGSSVELM' A
#
# COMPACT_ATOMS: atom_id res chain seq x y z
N MET A 1 14.26 -0.64 -2.78
CA MET A 1 13.81 -2.04 -2.64
C MET A 1 12.37 -2.11 -3.16
N LEU A 2 12.04 -3.02 -4.08
CA LEU A 2 10.72 -3.08 -4.69
C LEU A 2 9.79 -3.89 -3.79
N VAL A 3 8.66 -3.31 -3.38
CA VAL A 3 7.69 -3.94 -2.48
C VAL A 3 6.49 -4.39 -3.30
N PRO A 4 6.22 -5.71 -3.37
CA PRO A 4 5.04 -6.21 -4.08
C PRO A 4 3.78 -5.77 -3.33
N TYR A 5 2.78 -5.35 -4.09
CA TYR A 5 1.46 -5.05 -3.57
C TYR A 5 0.39 -5.85 -4.30
N THR A 6 -0.72 -6.08 -3.61
CA THR A 6 -1.92 -6.69 -4.17
C THR A 6 -3.05 -5.67 -4.11
N ILE A 7 -3.88 -5.63 -5.16
CA ILE A 7 -5.11 -4.84 -5.19
C ILE A 7 -6.26 -5.81 -5.41
N GLU A 8 -7.24 -5.78 -4.52
CA GLU A 8 -8.42 -6.64 -4.57
C GLU A 8 -9.67 -5.78 -4.37
N GLN A 9 -10.75 -6.11 -5.08
CA GLN A 9 -12.06 -5.50 -4.85
C GLN A 9 -12.85 -6.38 -3.89
N ASP A 10 -13.33 -5.78 -2.81
CA ASP A 10 -14.16 -6.47 -1.81
C ASP A 10 -15.62 -6.57 -2.26
N GLU A 11 -16.44 -7.34 -1.55
CA GLU A 11 -17.86 -7.58 -1.88
C GLU A 11 -18.70 -6.29 -1.88
N GLY A 12 -18.24 -5.25 -1.19
CA GLY A 12 -18.83 -3.92 -1.18
C GLY A 12 -18.48 -3.05 -2.39
N GLY A 13 -17.66 -3.54 -3.33
CA GLY A 13 -17.16 -2.77 -4.48
C GLY A 13 -16.00 -1.82 -4.16
N VAL A 14 -15.56 -1.78 -2.89
CA VAL A 14 -14.38 -1.01 -2.45
C VAL A 14 -13.11 -1.73 -2.85
N TRP A 15 -12.15 -0.98 -3.38
CA TRP A 15 -10.82 -1.48 -3.71
C TRP A 15 -9.90 -1.35 -2.49
N CYS A 16 -9.23 -2.44 -2.15
CA CYS A 16 -8.23 -2.48 -1.09
C CYS A 16 -6.87 -2.83 -1.69
N ALA A 17 -5.86 -2.01 -1.38
CA ALA A 17 -4.48 -2.20 -1.79
C ALA A 17 -3.63 -2.53 -0.57
N HIS A 18 -2.75 -3.54 -0.69
CA HIS A 18 -2.02 -4.10 0.44
C HIS A 18 -0.56 -4.32 0.04
N ALA A 19 0.38 -3.89 0.87
CA ALA A 19 1.81 -4.14 0.66
C ALA A 19 2.47 -4.63 1.95
N ARG A 20 3.36 -5.61 1.84
CA ARG A 20 4.14 -6.13 2.97
C ARG A 20 5.61 -5.73 2.84
N LEU A 21 6.09 -4.97 3.83
CA LEU A 21 7.49 -4.57 3.92
C LEU A 21 8.35 -5.73 4.44
N SER A 22 9.63 -5.71 4.08
CA SER A 22 10.63 -6.69 4.54
C SER A 22 10.86 -6.65 6.06
N SER A 23 10.55 -5.53 6.71
CA SER A 23 10.56 -5.35 8.16
C SER A 23 9.40 -6.04 8.88
N GLY A 24 8.45 -6.65 8.15
CA GLY A 24 7.25 -7.27 8.71
C GLY A 24 6.07 -6.29 8.87
N ALA A 25 6.30 -4.98 8.69
CA ALA A 25 5.23 -4.00 8.64
C ALA A 25 4.36 -4.18 7.38
N THR A 26 3.10 -3.78 7.47
CA THR A 26 2.14 -3.83 6.36
C THR A 26 1.54 -2.45 6.14
N ALA A 27 1.58 -1.99 4.90
CA ALA A 27 0.84 -0.81 4.45
C ALA A 27 -0.48 -1.27 3.82
N ARG A 28 -1.55 -0.51 4.07
CA ARG A 28 -2.86 -0.72 3.46
C ARG A 28 -3.37 0.62 2.94
N GLY A 29 -4.05 0.58 1.80
CA GLY A 29 -4.84 1.68 1.29
C GLY A 29 -6.20 1.20 0.80
N GLU A 30 -7.15 2.11 0.75
CA GLU A 30 -8.52 1.84 0.32
C GLU A 30 -9.06 2.94 -0.60
N GLY A 31 -10.01 2.60 -1.47
CA GLY A 31 -10.68 3.58 -2.31
C GLY A 31 -11.77 3.02 -3.22
N ASP A 32 -12.55 3.91 -3.80
CA ASP A 32 -13.64 3.55 -4.72
C ASP A 32 -13.15 3.05 -6.09
N THR A 33 -11.85 3.21 -6.38
CA THR A 33 -11.19 2.76 -7.61
C THR A 33 -9.84 2.14 -7.29
N PRO A 34 -9.31 1.26 -8.16
CA PRO A 34 -7.99 0.67 -7.93
C PRO A 34 -6.88 1.73 -7.86
N ASP A 35 -7.01 2.82 -8.63
CA ASP A 35 -6.07 3.95 -8.59
C ASP A 35 -6.15 4.71 -7.26
N ALA A 36 -7.36 4.96 -6.75
CA ALA A 36 -7.55 5.58 -5.44
C ALA A 36 -6.98 4.73 -4.31
N ALA A 37 -7.22 3.41 -4.33
CA ALA A 37 -6.67 2.48 -3.35
C ALA A 37 -5.12 2.45 -3.41
N LEU A 38 -4.54 2.49 -4.61
CA LEU A 38 -3.09 2.55 -4.79
C LEU A 38 -2.50 3.89 -4.33
N ALA A 39 -3.16 5.00 -4.61
CA ALA A 39 -2.73 6.33 -4.17
C ALA A 39 -2.74 6.43 -2.63
N ASP A 40 -3.77 5.86 -1.99
CA ASP A 40 -3.87 5.79 -0.54
C ASP A 40 -2.78 4.87 0.06
N LEU A 41 -2.56 3.70 -0.54
CA LEU A 41 -1.47 2.79 -0.16
C LEU A 41 -0.10 3.49 -0.28
N ARG A 42 0.13 4.27 -1.35
CA ARG A 42 1.37 5.03 -1.54
C ARG A 42 1.58 6.06 -0.43
N ARG A 43 0.51 6.72 0.03
CA ARG A 43 0.59 7.66 1.17
C ARG A 43 0.92 6.95 2.47
N ALA A 44 0.20 5.86 2.78
CA ALA A 44 0.48 5.04 3.96
C ALA A 44 1.93 4.51 3.96
N PHE A 45 2.42 4.14 2.78
CA PHE A 45 3.77 3.66 2.60
C PHE A 45 4.84 4.76 2.75
N ASP A 46 4.58 5.98 2.29
CA ASP A 46 5.51 7.09 2.47
C ASP A 46 5.65 7.49 3.95
N LEU A 47 4.54 7.50 4.70
CA LEU A 47 4.55 7.70 6.16
C LEU A 47 5.35 6.60 6.88
N LEU A 48 5.20 5.34 6.45
CA LEU A 48 6.01 4.23 6.97
C LEU A 48 7.49 4.36 6.60
N LYS A 49 7.82 4.90 5.42
CA LYS A 49 9.23 5.16 5.06
C LYS A 49 9.86 6.22 5.95
N GLU A 50 9.11 7.25 6.31
CA GLU A 50 9.57 8.31 7.24
C GLU A 50 9.82 7.73 8.64
N GLU A 51 8.95 6.83 9.12
CA GLU A 51 9.13 6.15 10.42
C GLU A 51 10.28 5.13 10.42
N PHE A 52 10.42 4.31 9.36
CA PHE A 52 11.37 3.20 9.32
C PHE A 52 12.68 3.52 8.56
N GLY A 53 12.87 4.76 8.11
CA GLY A 53 14.12 5.26 7.51
C GLY A 53 14.60 4.50 6.27
N SER A 54 13.70 3.81 5.56
CA SER A 54 14.06 2.80 4.56
C SER A 54 13.72 3.26 3.14
N SER A 55 14.70 3.17 2.22
CA SER A 55 14.54 3.42 0.78
C SER A 55 13.80 2.27 0.09
N VAL A 56 12.50 2.21 0.30
CA VAL A 56 11.59 1.24 -0.32
C VAL A 56 10.65 1.94 -1.30
N GLU A 57 10.28 1.25 -2.39
CA GLU A 57 9.44 1.75 -3.48
C GLU A 57 8.42 0.66 -3.87
N LEU A 58 7.16 1.01 -4.11
CA LEU A 58 6.14 0.08 -4.60
C LEU A 58 6.34 -0.15 -6.11
N MET A 59 6.25 -1.41 -6.55
CA MET A 59 6.34 -1.84 -7.96
C MET A 59 5.13 -2.67 -8.36
#